data_AF-A0A3A4KVX0-F1
#
_entry.id   AF-A0A3A4KVX0-F1
#
_cell.length_a   1.000
_cell.length_b   1.000
_cell.length_c   1.000
_cell.angle_alpha   90.00
_cell.angle_beta   90.00
_cell.angle_gamma   90.00
#
_symmetry.space_group_name_H-M   'P 1'
#
loop_
_entity.id
_entity.type
_entity.pdbx_description
1 polymer ?
#
loop_
_entity_poly.entity_id
_entity_poly.type
_entity_poly.pdbx_seq_one_letter_code
_entity_poly.pdbx_strand_id
1 'polypeptide(L)'
;MKRSVFVKAGMLCFALVASLSTAGLAGAEPDEMEPQAPSGVQEMTLCPQGWFCVWNKPHFQGNWLGGTVVGTCYTPFPAPAGLNSVSNQTGHTVRLYSQEGCGGIHQDIGTGMGVDPTSIKVRAARIL
;
A
#
# COMPACT_ATOMS: atom_id res chain seq x y z
N MET A 1 29.89 11.29 -19.09
CA MET A 1 28.96 12.30 -19.63
C MET A 1 27.92 12.61 -18.56
N LYS A 2 27.89 13.86 -18.09
CA LYS A 2 27.05 14.37 -16.98
C LYS A 2 25.65 14.73 -17.50
N ARG A 3 24.59 14.29 -16.84
CA ARG A 3 23.26 14.92 -16.91
C ARG A 3 22.62 14.95 -15.52
N SER A 4 22.78 16.09 -14.86
CA SER A 4 22.02 16.47 -13.68
C SER A 4 20.67 17.01 -14.13
N VAL A 5 19.57 16.53 -13.56
CA VAL A 5 18.25 17.14 -13.73
C VAL A 5 17.73 17.50 -12.34
N PHE A 6 17.76 18.81 -12.05
CA PHE A 6 17.05 19.44 -10.95
C PHE A 6 15.59 19.62 -11.38
N VAL A 7 14.64 19.13 -10.59
CA VAL A 7 13.22 19.50 -10.74
C VAL A 7 12.72 20.13 -9.45
N LYS A 8 12.04 21.26 -9.64
CA LYS A 8 11.65 22.30 -8.69
C LYS A 8 10.76 21.83 -7.55
N ALA A 9 11.00 22.41 -6.38
CA ALA A 9 10.08 22.51 -5.26
C ALA A 9 8.80 23.25 -5.66
N GLY A 10 7.65 22.61 -5.43
CA GLY A 10 6.33 23.23 -5.49
C GLY A 10 5.81 23.42 -4.06
N MET A 11 6.04 24.60 -3.50
CA MET A 11 5.49 25.04 -2.22
C MET A 11 4.07 25.55 -2.48
N LEU A 12 3.06 24.82 -2.03
CA LEU A 12 1.66 25.22 -2.07
C LEU A 12 1.17 25.41 -0.63
N CYS A 13 1.23 26.67 -0.19
CA CYS A 13 0.40 27.20 0.89
C CYS A 13 -1.06 27.08 0.45
N PHE A 14 -1.90 26.39 1.23
CA PHE A 14 -3.34 26.63 1.17
C PHE A 14 -3.92 26.77 2.58
N ALA A 15 -4.83 27.74 2.64
CA ALA A 15 -5.24 28.51 3.80
C ALA A 15 -5.93 27.70 4.91
N LEU A 16 -5.63 28.10 6.14
CA LEU A 16 -6.51 27.99 7.29
C LEU A 16 -7.84 28.69 6.99
N VAL A 17 -8.96 27.97 7.09
CA VAL A 17 -10.28 28.58 7.21
C VAL A 17 -10.90 28.08 8.50
N ALA A 18 -10.94 28.96 9.50
CA ALA A 18 -11.72 28.78 10.72
C ALA A 18 -13.18 29.12 10.39
N SER A 19 -14.13 28.31 10.85
CA SER A 19 -15.55 28.66 10.81
C SER A 19 -16.19 28.28 12.14
N LEU A 20 -16.65 29.32 12.84
CA LEU A 20 -17.34 29.29 14.12
C LEU A 20 -18.86 29.13 13.89
N SER A 21 -19.47 28.34 14.78
CA SER A 21 -20.81 28.51 15.39
C SER A 21 -22.07 28.44 14.51
N THR A 22 -22.97 27.49 14.81
CA THR A 22 -24.34 27.83 15.28
C THR A 22 -25.00 26.63 15.95
N ALA A 23 -25.49 26.82 17.19
CA ALA A 23 -26.46 25.92 17.83
C ALA A 23 -27.86 26.40 17.44
N GLY A 24 -28.70 25.49 16.93
CA GLY A 24 -30.11 25.73 16.60
C GLY A 24 -30.98 24.59 17.15
N LEU A 25 -31.98 24.94 17.95
CA LEU A 25 -33.01 24.06 18.48
C LEU A 25 -34.22 24.04 17.54
N ALA A 26 -34.74 22.82 17.31
CA ALA A 26 -36.12 22.44 17.01
C ALA A 26 -36.80 22.92 15.71
N GLY A 27 -37.22 21.94 14.90
CA GLY A 27 -38.21 22.09 13.83
C GLY A 27 -38.30 20.81 13.01
N ALA A 28 -39.40 20.08 13.12
CA ALA A 28 -39.64 18.78 12.48
C ALA A 28 -40.34 18.95 11.13
N GLU A 29 -39.75 18.40 10.06
CA GLU A 29 -40.40 18.09 8.77
C GLU A 29 -39.71 16.83 8.19
N PRO A 30 -40.45 15.81 7.71
CA PRO A 30 -39.88 14.60 7.12
C PRO A 30 -39.53 14.88 5.66
N ASP A 31 -38.34 15.42 5.43
CA ASP A 31 -37.81 15.56 4.08
C ASP A 31 -37.13 14.25 3.66
N GLU A 32 -37.56 13.78 2.49
CA GLU A 32 -37.18 12.55 1.83
C GLU A 32 -35.71 12.67 1.39
N MET A 33 -34.79 12.40 2.32
CA MET A 33 -33.36 12.49 2.04
C MET A 33 -32.96 11.34 1.09
N GLU A 34 -32.72 11.71 -0.17
CA GLU A 34 -32.17 10.85 -1.21
C GLU A 34 -30.98 10.02 -0.68
N PRO A 35 -30.89 8.73 -1.05
CA PRO A 35 -29.77 7.89 -0.68
C PRO A 35 -28.48 8.47 -1.29
N GLN A 36 -27.67 9.12 -0.44
CA GLN A 36 -26.31 9.48 -0.79
C GLN A 36 -25.57 8.19 -1.13
N ALA A 37 -25.35 7.94 -2.43
CA ALA A 37 -24.49 6.86 -2.88
C ALA A 37 -23.14 7.03 -2.17
N PRO A 38 -22.69 6.04 -1.38
CA PRO A 38 -21.47 6.20 -0.60
C PRO A 38 -20.31 6.50 -1.55
N SER A 39 -19.72 7.68 -1.35
CA SER A 39 -18.43 8.09 -1.90
C SER A 39 -17.47 6.91 -1.79
N GLY A 40 -16.96 6.48 -2.94
CA GLY A 40 -16.24 5.22 -3.14
C GLY A 40 -15.41 4.79 -1.95
N VAL A 41 -15.91 3.79 -1.23
CA VAL A 41 -15.09 2.97 -0.34
C VAL A 41 -14.05 2.36 -1.26
N GLN A 42 -12.83 2.91 -1.24
CA GLN A 42 -11.70 2.26 -1.91
C GLN A 42 -11.60 0.88 -1.27
N GLU A 43 -11.97 -0.14 -2.04
CA GLU A 43 -11.92 -1.53 -1.63
C GLU A 43 -10.48 -1.80 -1.23
N MET A 44 -10.21 -1.79 0.08
CA MET A 44 -8.94 -2.22 0.63
C MET A 44 -8.83 -3.68 0.25
N THR A 45 -8.06 -3.96 -0.81
CA THR A 45 -7.91 -5.32 -1.31
C THR A 45 -7.16 -6.11 -0.26
N LEU A 46 -7.91 -6.87 0.54
CA LEU A 46 -7.38 -7.66 1.64
C LEU A 46 -6.45 -8.74 1.08
N CYS A 47 -5.28 -8.92 1.72
CA CYS A 47 -4.43 -10.07 1.42
C CYS A 47 -5.10 -11.33 1.93
N PRO A 48 -5.39 -12.33 1.08
CA PRO A 48 -6.05 -13.54 1.52
C PRO A 48 -5.25 -14.29 2.59
N GLN A 49 -5.94 -14.98 3.49
CA GLN A 49 -5.29 -15.85 4.45
C GLN A 49 -4.47 -16.94 3.72
N GLY A 50 -3.27 -17.22 4.21
CA GLY A 50 -2.34 -18.16 3.58
C GLY A 50 -1.46 -17.55 2.48
N TRP A 51 -1.68 -16.28 2.11
CA TRP A 51 -0.89 -15.59 1.09
C TRP A 51 0.09 -14.60 1.70
N PHE A 52 1.17 -14.32 0.98
CA PHE A 52 1.83 -13.02 1.12
C PHE A 52 1.43 -12.17 -0.06
N CYS A 53 1.26 -10.88 0.19
CA CYS A 53 0.86 -9.91 -0.83
C CYS A 53 1.81 -8.72 -0.78
N VAL A 54 2.20 -8.26 -1.94
CA VAL A 54 3.18 -7.19 -2.14
C VAL A 54 2.51 -6.17 -3.06
N TRP A 55 2.26 -4.97 -2.55
CA TRP A 55 1.49 -3.93 -3.25
C TRP A 55 2.39 -2.91 -3.93
N ASN A 56 1.94 -2.41 -5.07
CA ASN A 56 2.69 -1.43 -5.85
C ASN A 56 2.66 0.00 -5.27
N LYS A 57 1.75 0.28 -4.33
CA LYS A 57 1.69 1.55 -3.58
C LYS A 57 1.92 1.31 -2.08
N PRO A 58 2.30 2.34 -1.32
CA PRO A 58 2.31 2.30 0.14
C PRO A 58 0.91 2.03 0.72
N HIS A 59 0.85 1.77 2.02
CA HIS A 59 -0.38 1.60 2.79
C HIS A 59 -1.29 0.47 2.27
N PHE A 60 -0.72 -0.58 1.66
CA PHE A 60 -1.46 -1.75 1.15
C PHE A 60 -2.49 -1.39 0.06
N GLN A 61 -2.15 -0.42 -0.80
CA GLN A 61 -3.06 0.07 -1.84
C GLN A 61 -2.67 -0.40 -3.25
N GLY A 62 -3.67 -0.43 -4.13
CA GLY A 62 -3.49 -0.74 -5.54
C GLY A 62 -3.37 -2.25 -5.81
N ASN A 63 -2.74 -2.57 -6.94
CA ASN A 63 -2.59 -3.96 -7.36
C ASN A 63 -1.50 -4.63 -6.55
N TRP A 64 -1.76 -5.86 -6.12
CA TRP A 64 -0.79 -6.68 -5.43
C TRP A 64 -0.40 -7.90 -6.26
N LEU A 65 0.80 -8.39 -5.99
CA LEU A 65 1.33 -9.67 -6.45
C LEU A 65 1.69 -10.50 -5.22
N GLY A 66 1.69 -11.82 -5.35
CA GLY A 66 1.88 -12.69 -4.20
C GLY A 66 1.82 -14.16 -4.54
N GLY A 67 1.85 -14.98 -3.49
CA GLY A 67 1.69 -16.42 -3.60
C GLY A 67 1.67 -17.13 -2.26
N THR A 68 1.65 -18.45 -2.31
CA THR A 68 1.40 -19.36 -1.17
C THR A 68 2.39 -20.50 -1.05
N VAL A 69 3.09 -20.84 -2.13
CA VAL A 69 3.98 -22.00 -2.22
C VAL A 69 5.34 -21.72 -1.58
N VAL A 70 5.66 -22.50 -0.54
CA VAL A 70 6.96 -22.50 0.16
C VAL A 70 8.10 -22.85 -0.80
N GLY A 71 9.25 -22.19 -0.64
CA GLY A 71 10.45 -22.44 -1.43
C GLY A 71 10.40 -21.89 -2.87
N THR A 72 9.26 -21.39 -3.34
CA THR A 72 9.12 -20.79 -4.68
C THR A 72 9.59 -19.34 -4.68
N CYS A 73 10.40 -18.97 -5.68
CA CYS A 73 10.79 -17.58 -5.90
C CYS A 73 9.75 -16.88 -6.79
N TYR A 74 9.04 -15.91 -6.23
CA TYR A 74 8.07 -15.08 -6.94
C TYR A 74 8.79 -13.88 -7.55
N THR A 75 8.91 -13.90 -8.87
CA THR A 75 9.69 -12.93 -9.65
C THR A 75 9.24 -12.99 -11.12
N PRO A 76 9.39 -11.91 -11.92
CA PRO A 76 9.80 -10.57 -11.53
C PRO A 76 8.63 -9.74 -11.02
N PHE A 77 8.88 -8.92 -9.99
CA PHE A 77 7.97 -7.83 -9.65
C PHE A 77 8.31 -6.58 -10.47
N PRO A 78 7.31 -5.90 -11.06
CA PRO A 78 7.54 -4.86 -12.07
C PRO A 78 8.32 -3.65 -11.53
N ALA A 79 9.30 -3.21 -12.32
CA ALA A 79 9.96 -1.90 -12.17
C ALA A 79 9.10 -0.79 -12.83
N PRO A 80 9.26 0.51 -12.50
CA PRO A 80 10.24 1.13 -11.60
C PRO A 80 9.74 1.44 -10.19
N ALA A 81 8.46 1.20 -9.88
CA ALA A 81 7.88 1.60 -8.60
C ALA A 81 8.50 0.86 -7.41
N GLY A 82 8.91 -0.40 -7.62
CA GLY A 82 9.15 -1.35 -6.53
C GLY A 82 7.86 -1.54 -5.73
N LEU A 83 7.63 -2.74 -5.21
CA LEU A 83 6.48 -2.94 -4.34
C LEU A 83 6.82 -2.31 -2.98
N ASN A 84 5.94 -1.43 -2.48
CA ASN A 84 6.24 -0.48 -1.40
C ASN A 84 5.70 -0.95 -0.04
N SER A 85 4.65 -1.77 -0.02
CA SER A 85 4.13 -2.38 1.21
C SER A 85 3.88 -3.86 1.04
N VAL A 86 4.06 -4.64 2.11
CA VAL A 86 3.96 -6.10 2.09
C VAL A 86 3.20 -6.58 3.32
N SER A 87 2.34 -7.58 3.14
CA SER A 87 1.65 -8.29 4.23
C SER A 87 1.89 -9.77 4.08
N ASN A 88 2.14 -10.44 5.19
CA ASN A 88 2.41 -11.87 5.23
C ASN A 88 1.36 -12.60 6.08
N GLN A 89 0.45 -13.32 5.42
CA GLN A 89 -0.57 -14.16 6.03
C GLN A 89 -0.29 -15.65 5.82
N THR A 90 0.94 -16.02 5.42
CA THR A 90 1.28 -17.41 5.01
C THR A 90 1.45 -18.38 6.17
N GLY A 91 1.73 -17.90 7.39
CA GLY A 91 2.17 -18.77 8.49
C GLY A 91 3.68 -19.01 8.54
N HIS A 92 4.43 -18.55 7.53
CA HIS A 92 5.87 -18.74 7.36
C HIS A 92 6.61 -17.42 7.32
N THR A 93 7.94 -17.45 7.45
CA THR A 93 8.77 -16.27 7.15
C THR A 93 8.81 -16.05 5.64
N VAL A 94 8.62 -14.81 5.21
CA VAL A 94 8.80 -14.41 3.81
C VAL A 94 10.05 -13.57 3.70
N ARG A 95 10.94 -13.94 2.77
CA ARG A 95 12.14 -13.18 2.45
C ARG A 95 11.89 -12.33 1.20
N LEU A 96 12.05 -11.03 1.34
CA LEU A 96 11.95 -10.03 0.28
C LEU A 96 13.34 -9.74 -0.28
N TYR A 97 13.46 -9.58 -1.60
CA TYR A 97 14.73 -9.38 -2.29
C TYR A 97 14.73 -8.10 -3.12
N SER A 98 15.89 -7.43 -3.18
CA SER A 98 16.06 -6.20 -3.96
C SER A 98 16.29 -6.42 -5.46
N GLN A 99 16.57 -7.67 -5.88
CA GLN A 99 16.76 -8.05 -7.28
C GLN A 99 15.81 -9.18 -7.68
N GLU A 100 15.62 -9.34 -8.98
CA GLU A 100 14.87 -10.45 -9.57
C GLU A 100 15.58 -11.79 -9.30
N GLY A 101 14.86 -12.90 -9.47
CA GLY A 101 15.44 -14.24 -9.23
C GLY A 101 15.82 -14.50 -7.77
N CYS A 102 15.26 -13.75 -6.82
CA CYS A 102 15.57 -13.85 -5.39
C CYS A 102 17.06 -13.60 -5.07
N GLY A 103 17.65 -12.60 -5.73
CA GLY A 103 19.02 -12.15 -5.52
C GLY A 103 19.16 -10.82 -4.77
N GLY A 104 20.40 -10.42 -4.51
CA GLY A 104 20.72 -9.13 -3.90
C GLY A 104 20.53 -9.08 -2.38
N ILE A 105 20.33 -7.87 -1.85
CA ILE A 105 20.04 -7.66 -0.43
C ILE A 105 18.62 -8.11 -0.12
N HIS A 106 18.39 -8.59 1.10
CA HIS A 106 17.11 -9.12 1.51
C HIS A 106 16.65 -8.61 2.87
N GLN A 107 15.34 -8.68 3.09
CA GLN A 107 14.65 -8.38 4.33
C GLN A 107 13.65 -9.49 4.63
N ASP A 108 13.68 -10.02 5.85
CA ASP A 108 12.75 -11.05 6.28
C ASP A 108 11.55 -10.45 7.00
N ILE A 109 10.36 -10.96 6.70
CA ILE A 109 9.11 -10.61 7.36
C ILE A 109 8.46 -11.88 7.91
N GLY A 110 8.20 -11.90 9.21
CA GLY A 110 7.50 -12.98 9.90
C GLY A 110 6.00 -12.98 9.65
N THR A 111 5.33 -14.00 10.19
CA THR A 111 3.89 -14.23 10.07
C THR A 111 3.06 -13.11 10.70
N GLY A 112 1.96 -12.73 10.03
CA GLY A 112 1.03 -11.71 10.50
C GLY A 112 1.57 -10.28 10.42
N MET A 113 2.81 -10.10 9.93
CA MET A 113 3.42 -8.79 9.84
C MET A 113 3.06 -8.08 8.54
N GLY A 114 2.81 -6.79 8.66
CA GLY A 114 2.79 -5.83 7.55
C GLY A 114 4.02 -4.92 7.63
N VAL A 115 4.68 -4.69 6.50
CA VAL A 115 5.76 -3.71 6.39
C VAL A 115 5.35 -2.64 5.40
N ASP A 116 5.38 -1.38 5.84
CA ASP A 116 5.02 -0.20 5.04
C ASP A 116 5.77 1.05 5.54
N PRO A 117 6.62 1.70 4.73
CA PRO A 117 7.19 1.19 3.49
C PRO A 117 8.27 0.11 3.76
N THR A 118 8.57 -0.72 2.77
CA THR A 118 9.74 -1.60 2.85
C THR A 118 11.05 -0.81 2.84
N SER A 119 12.07 -1.30 3.58
CA SER A 119 13.40 -0.67 3.59
C SER A 119 14.19 -0.91 2.29
N ILE A 120 13.72 -1.85 1.47
CA ILE A 120 14.27 -2.19 0.16
C ILE A 120 13.19 -2.08 -0.93
N LYS A 121 13.60 -1.81 -2.17
CA LYS A 121 12.71 -1.92 -3.33
C LYS A 121 12.52 -3.40 -3.68
N VAL A 122 11.36 -3.97 -3.34
CA VAL A 122 11.10 -5.40 -3.53
C VAL A 122 10.97 -5.73 -5.02
N ARG A 123 11.77 -6.69 -5.48
CA ARG A 123 11.80 -7.20 -6.87
C ARG A 123 11.53 -8.71 -6.98
N ALA A 124 11.69 -9.43 -5.88
CA ALA A 124 11.26 -10.81 -5.74
C ALA A 124 10.92 -11.11 -4.27
N ALA A 125 10.19 -12.20 -4.04
CA ALA A 125 9.91 -12.71 -2.71
C ALA A 125 9.97 -14.25 -2.69
N ARG A 126 10.32 -14.83 -1.54
CA ARG A 126 10.32 -16.28 -1.32
C ARG A 126 9.78 -16.59 0.06
N ILE A 127 8.86 -17.55 0.14
CA ILE A 127 8.39 -18.09 1.41
C ILE A 127 9.43 -19.13 1.87
N LEU A 128 9.92 -19.00 3.11
CA LEU A 128 10.95 -19.86 3.72
C LEU A 128 10.36 -21.06 4.46
#